data_AF-A0A353V2C8-F1
#
_entry.id   AF-A0A353V2C8-F1
#
_cell.length_a   1.000
_cell.length_b   1.000
_cell.length_c   1.000
_cell.angle_alpha   90.00
_cell.angle_beta   90.00
_cell.angle_gamma   90.00
#
_symmetry.space_group_name_H-M   'P 1'
#
loop_
_entity.id
_entity.type
_entity.pdbx_description
1 polymer ?
#
loop_
_entity_poly.entity_id
_entity_poly.type
_entity_poly.pdbx_seq_one_letter_code
_entity_poly.pdbx_strand_id
1 'polypeptide(L)'
;RRIRHLPVVDEAGRLVGIVTDRDLRQMVFDPAVQERLAELGEVLQARTVGEVMTWGVITVAPTTGIRAAARLMHEQKIGALPVVEDGRVVGMLTEHDVLRAFEQLVRERVTGVRPLAVERAVAGIYEYGFPEPSRGEPWENEGASGH
;
A
#
# COMPACT_ATOMS: atom_id res chain seq x y z
N ARG A 1 -16.79 3.29 2.39
CA ARG A 1 -15.35 3.35 2.77
C ARG A 1 -14.60 2.36 1.90
N ARG A 2 -13.46 2.72 1.30
CA ARG A 2 -12.64 1.81 0.48
C ARG A 2 -11.49 1.28 1.34
N ILE A 3 -11.46 -0.01 1.62
CA ILE A 3 -10.43 -0.67 2.43
C ILE A 3 -9.49 -1.40 1.47
N ARG A 4 -8.18 -1.18 1.60
CA ARG A 4 -7.15 -1.77 0.71
C ARG A 4 -6.26 -2.81 1.41
N HIS A 5 -6.33 -2.88 2.74
CA HIS A 5 -5.45 -3.68 3.58
C HIS A 5 -6.26 -4.17 4.78
N LEU A 6 -6.18 -5.47 5.07
CA LEU A 6 -6.87 -6.13 6.16
C LEU A 6 -5.86 -7.01 6.92
N PRO A 7 -5.46 -6.65 8.14
CA PRO A 7 -4.65 -7.54 8.95
C PRO A 7 -5.45 -8.79 9.29
N VAL A 8 -4.81 -9.95 9.19
CA VAL A 8 -5.36 -11.25 9.59
C VAL A 8 -4.75 -11.59 10.94
N VAL A 9 -5.60 -11.94 11.89
CA VAL A 9 -5.19 -12.29 13.26
C VAL A 9 -5.65 -13.70 13.62
N ASP A 10 -4.92 -14.36 14.52
CA ASP A 10 -5.37 -15.59 15.15
C ASP A 10 -6.41 -15.33 16.25
N GLU A 11 -6.92 -16.39 16.88
CA GLU A 11 -7.91 -16.31 17.96
C GLU A 11 -7.43 -15.50 19.19
N ALA A 12 -6.11 -15.40 19.39
CA ALA A 12 -5.51 -14.62 20.47
C ALA A 12 -5.27 -13.14 20.10
N GLY A 13 -5.64 -12.74 18.88
CA GLY A 13 -5.47 -11.40 18.32
C GLY A 13 -4.07 -11.13 17.78
N ARG A 14 -3.24 -12.16 17.61
CA ARG A 14 -1.87 -12.01 17.09
C ARG A 14 -1.87 -11.91 15.58
N LEU A 15 -1.04 -11.01 15.04
CA LEU A 15 -0.92 -10.84 13.59
C LEU A 15 -0.33 -12.10 12.95
N VAL A 16 -1.04 -12.66 11.98
CA VAL A 16 -0.59 -13.83 11.19
C VAL A 16 -0.38 -13.53 9.72
N GLY A 17 -1.01 -12.47 9.19
CA GLY A 17 -0.87 -12.08 7.80
C GLY A 17 -1.58 -10.78 7.46
N ILE A 18 -1.57 -10.42 6.18
CA ILE A 18 -2.33 -9.29 5.64
C ILE A 18 -2.96 -9.69 4.31
N VAL A 19 -4.20 -9.26 4.10
CA VAL A 19 -4.86 -9.33 2.78
C VAL A 19 -4.98 -7.94 2.22
N THR A 20 -4.53 -7.77 0.98
CA THR A 20 -4.61 -6.51 0.26
C THR A 20 -5.48 -6.64 -0.99
N ASP A 21 -5.92 -5.49 -1.53
CA ASP A 21 -6.61 -5.46 -2.83
C ASP A 21 -5.78 -6.13 -3.95
N ARG A 22 -4.45 -6.10 -3.84
CA ARG A 22 -3.54 -6.79 -4.78
C ARG A 22 -3.64 -8.30 -4.65
N ASP A 23 -3.63 -8.83 -3.43
CA ASP A 23 -3.69 -10.27 -3.17
C ASP A 23 -5.00 -10.86 -3.71
N LEU A 24 -6.11 -10.17 -3.48
CA LEU A 24 -7.42 -10.55 -4.01
C LEU A 24 -7.47 -10.49 -5.54
N ARG A 25 -6.87 -9.47 -6.16
CA ARG A 25 -6.80 -9.38 -7.63
C ARG A 25 -5.97 -10.53 -8.20
N GLN A 26 -4.79 -10.78 -7.65
CA GLN A 26 -3.90 -11.85 -8.13
C GLN A 26 -4.58 -13.22 -8.07
N MET A 27 -5.33 -13.48 -7.01
CA MET A 27 -6.15 -14.69 -6.88
C MET A 27 -7.17 -14.83 -8.01
N VAL A 28 -7.91 -13.77 -8.34
CA VAL A 28 -8.93 -13.81 -9.41
C VAL A 28 -8.30 -13.98 -10.79
N PHE A 29 -7.07 -13.51 -10.98
CA PHE A 29 -6.32 -13.65 -12.24
C PHE A 29 -5.53 -14.96 -12.36
N ASP A 30 -5.62 -15.87 -11.39
CA ASP A 30 -5.03 -17.19 -11.51
C ASP A 30 -5.64 -17.94 -12.72
N PRO A 31 -4.83 -18.50 -13.63
CA PRO A 31 -5.31 -19.19 -14.83
C PRO A 31 -6.36 -20.27 -14.55
N ALA A 32 -6.25 -20.99 -13.43
CA ALA A 32 -7.21 -22.02 -13.02
C ALA A 32 -8.59 -21.43 -12.66
N VAL A 33 -8.61 -20.16 -12.25
CA VAL A 33 -9.83 -19.39 -11.94
C VAL A 33 -10.38 -18.74 -13.20
N GLN A 34 -9.52 -18.28 -14.11
CA GLN A 34 -9.90 -17.67 -15.38
C GLN A 34 -10.60 -18.67 -16.31
N GLU A 35 -10.12 -19.92 -16.40
CA GLU A 35 -10.80 -20.98 -17.16
C GLU A 35 -12.19 -21.34 -16.59
N ARG A 36 -12.44 -20.99 -15.32
CA ARG A 36 -13.67 -21.31 -14.58
C ARG A 36 -14.40 -20.05 -14.10
N LEU A 37 -14.36 -18.96 -14.88
CA LEU A 37 -15.01 -17.69 -14.55
C LEU A 37 -16.51 -17.81 -14.22
N ALA A 38 -17.22 -18.75 -14.88
CA ALA A 38 -18.62 -19.07 -14.57
C ALA A 38 -18.82 -19.62 -13.14
N GLU A 39 -17.76 -20.15 -12.54
CA GLU A 39 -17.71 -20.77 -11.22
C GLU A 39 -16.85 -19.93 -10.24
N LEU A 40 -16.56 -18.66 -10.57
CA LEU A 40 -15.79 -17.75 -9.70
C LEU A 40 -16.34 -17.73 -8.27
N GLY A 41 -17.66 -17.80 -8.12
CA GLY A 41 -18.29 -17.92 -6.80
C GLY A 41 -17.87 -19.17 -6.03
N GLU A 42 -17.81 -20.34 -6.69
CA GLU A 42 -17.39 -21.60 -6.07
C GLU A 42 -15.89 -21.59 -5.74
N VAL A 43 -15.07 -21.06 -6.63
CA VAL A 43 -13.62 -20.89 -6.42
C VAL A 43 -13.35 -19.99 -5.22
N LEU A 44 -14.02 -18.84 -5.14
CA LEU A 44 -13.87 -17.92 -4.01
C LEU A 44 -14.36 -18.54 -2.70
N GLN A 45 -15.40 -19.38 -2.74
CA GLN A 45 -15.87 -20.13 -1.56
C GLN A 45 -14.93 -21.25 -1.14
N ALA A 46 -14.19 -21.86 -2.07
CA ALA A 46 -13.27 -22.94 -1.77
C ALA A 46 -11.93 -22.47 -1.18
N ARG A 47 -11.67 -21.15 -1.14
CA ARG A 47 -10.42 -20.58 -0.63
C ARG A 47 -10.60 -19.85 0.68
N THR A 48 -9.66 -20.10 1.58
CA THR A 48 -9.58 -19.48 2.89
C THR A 48 -8.73 -18.22 2.85
N VAL A 49 -8.96 -17.31 3.81
CA VAL A 49 -8.13 -16.11 4.01
C VAL A 49 -6.65 -16.46 4.18
N GLY A 50 -6.36 -17.58 4.86
CA GLY A 50 -4.98 -18.03 5.11
C GLY A 50 -4.22 -18.45 3.85
N GLU A 51 -4.94 -18.91 2.80
CA GLU A 51 -4.33 -19.30 1.53
C GLU A 51 -3.97 -18.10 0.64
N VAL A 52 -4.62 -16.96 0.84
CA VAL A 52 -4.45 -15.76 0.00
C VAL A 52 -3.69 -14.63 0.68
N MET A 53 -3.56 -14.67 2.00
CA MET A 53 -2.86 -13.61 2.72
C MET A 53 -1.35 -13.65 2.47
N THR A 54 -0.74 -12.48 2.50
CA THR A 54 0.71 -12.35 2.54
C THR A 54 1.22 -12.55 3.97
N TRP A 55 2.20 -13.43 4.12
CA TRP A 55 2.91 -13.72 5.37
C TRP A 55 4.12 -12.79 5.57
N GLY A 56 4.68 -12.76 6.78
CA GLY A 56 5.88 -11.94 7.05
C GLY A 56 5.60 -10.44 6.97
N VAL A 57 4.46 -10.02 7.51
CA VAL A 57 3.99 -8.64 7.44
C VAL A 57 4.95 -7.71 8.20
N ILE A 58 5.34 -6.62 7.55
CA ILE A 58 6.15 -5.58 8.16
C ILE A 58 5.27 -4.76 9.11
N THR A 59 5.67 -4.66 10.37
CA THR A 59 4.91 -4.00 11.43
C THR A 59 5.71 -2.89 12.10
N VAL A 60 5.00 -2.04 12.85
CA VAL A 60 5.61 -1.04 13.73
C VAL A 60 5.01 -1.10 15.14
N ALA A 61 5.75 -0.62 16.13
CA ALA A 61 5.24 -0.47 17.50
C ALA A 61 4.42 0.83 17.65
N PRO A 62 3.50 0.94 18.63
CA PRO A 62 2.77 2.18 18.91
C PRO A 62 3.66 3.38 19.21
N THR A 63 4.86 3.12 19.74
CA THR A 63 5.88 4.11 20.06
C THR A 63 6.77 4.50 18.86
N THR A 64 6.57 3.87 17.69
CA THR A 64 7.35 4.16 16.50
C THR A 64 7.02 5.55 15.96
N GLY A 65 8.04 6.40 15.84
CA GLY A 65 7.85 7.75 15.31
C GLY A 65 7.37 7.77 13.85
N ILE A 66 6.48 8.71 13.53
CA ILE A 66 5.82 8.80 12.20
C ILE A 66 6.82 8.88 11.04
N ARG A 67 7.96 9.56 11.21
CA ARG A 67 9.03 9.65 10.20
C ARG A 67 9.64 8.29 9.89
N ALA A 68 9.88 7.47 10.92
CA ALA A 68 10.44 6.14 10.75
C ALA A 68 9.44 5.20 10.06
N ALA A 69 8.16 5.26 10.45
CA ALA A 69 7.10 4.51 9.80
C ALA A 69 6.93 4.91 8.32
N ALA A 70 6.92 6.21 8.00
CA ALA A 70 6.84 6.69 6.62
C ALA A 70 8.05 6.28 5.78
N ARG A 71 9.26 6.31 6.36
CA ARG A 71 10.47 5.81 5.71
C ARG A 71 10.37 4.32 5.40
N LEU A 72 9.89 3.52 6.36
CA LEU A 72 9.69 2.08 6.17
C LEU A 72 8.67 1.79 5.07
N MET A 73 7.54 2.51 5.05
CA MET A 73 6.55 2.42 3.97
C MET A 73 7.18 2.68 2.59
N HIS A 74 8.00 3.73 2.49
CA HIS A 74 8.66 4.10 1.25
C HIS A 74 9.70 3.07 0.80
N GLU A 75 10.62 2.67 1.69
CA GLU A 75 11.69 1.71 1.39
C GLU A 75 11.15 0.35 0.99
N GLN A 76 10.05 -0.09 1.64
CA GLN A 76 9.44 -1.39 1.41
C GLN A 76 8.32 -1.36 0.35
N LYS A 77 8.01 -0.17 -0.20
CA LYS A 77 6.94 0.04 -1.19
C LYS A 77 5.58 -0.49 -0.72
N ILE A 78 5.24 -0.27 0.55
CA ILE A 78 3.99 -0.70 1.18
C ILE A 78 3.15 0.50 1.61
N GLY A 79 1.83 0.39 1.38
CA GLY A 79 0.90 1.50 1.64
C GLY A 79 0.24 1.48 3.02
N ALA A 80 0.51 0.46 3.82
CA ALA A 80 -0.01 0.31 5.17
C ALA A 80 0.92 -0.53 6.05
N LEU A 81 0.90 -0.23 7.35
CA LEU A 81 1.64 -0.89 8.40
C LEU A 81 0.68 -1.25 9.53
N PRO A 82 0.53 -2.53 9.90
CA PRO A 82 -0.09 -2.89 11.17
C PRO A 82 0.75 -2.36 12.34
N VAL A 83 0.06 -1.77 13.31
CA VAL A 83 0.64 -1.35 14.57
C VAL A 83 0.45 -2.49 15.56
N VAL A 84 1.56 -3.00 16.10
CA VAL A 84 1.58 -4.21 16.92
C VAL A 84 2.23 -3.93 18.28
N GLU A 85 1.57 -4.36 19.36
CA GLU A 85 2.06 -4.32 20.74
C GLU A 85 1.86 -5.69 21.37
N ASP A 86 2.90 -6.25 21.99
CA ASP A 86 2.90 -7.60 22.56
C ASP A 86 2.37 -8.69 21.61
N GLY A 87 2.73 -8.56 20.33
CA GLY A 87 2.32 -9.47 19.26
C GLY A 87 0.88 -9.29 18.77
N ARG A 88 0.08 -8.40 19.38
CA ARG A 88 -1.31 -8.12 19.02
C ARG A 88 -1.44 -6.88 18.13
N VAL A 89 -2.37 -6.93 17.18
CA VAL A 89 -2.70 -5.77 16.37
C VAL A 89 -3.51 -4.78 17.20
N VAL A 90 -2.94 -3.60 17.44
CA VAL A 90 -3.58 -2.52 18.21
C VAL A 90 -3.99 -1.34 17.32
N GLY A 91 -3.59 -1.34 16.05
CA GLY A 91 -3.98 -0.31 15.09
C GLY A 91 -3.46 -0.57 13.68
N MET A 92 -3.78 0.36 12.79
CA MET A 92 -3.30 0.39 11.41
C MET A 92 -2.84 1.81 11.10
N LEU A 93 -1.69 1.93 10.45
CA LEU A 93 -1.19 3.17 9.89
C LEU A 93 -1.15 3.04 8.36
N THR A 94 -1.75 3.98 7.64
CA THR A 94 -1.74 4.01 6.17
C THR A 94 -1.05 5.25 5.63
N GLU A 95 -0.67 5.23 4.35
CA GLU A 95 -0.17 6.43 3.64
C GLU A 95 -1.12 7.63 3.77
N HIS A 96 -2.44 7.38 3.81
CA HIS A 96 -3.44 8.43 3.97
C HIS A 96 -3.35 9.09 5.36
N ASP A 97 -3.10 8.31 6.41
CA ASP A 97 -2.92 8.83 7.76
C ASP A 97 -1.65 9.67 7.87
N VAL A 98 -0.56 9.22 7.24
CA VAL A 98 0.71 9.97 7.15
C VAL A 98 0.50 11.30 6.42
N LEU A 99 -0.17 11.28 5.27
CA LEU A 99 -0.45 12.49 4.49
C LEU A 99 -1.35 13.46 5.27
N ARG A 100 -2.37 12.94 5.96
CA ARG A 100 -3.26 13.74 6.81
C ARG A 100 -2.52 14.40 7.97
N ALA A 101 -1.63 13.66 8.64
CA ALA A 101 -0.78 14.20 9.69
C ALA A 101 0.16 15.29 9.15
N PHE A 102 0.72 15.09 7.96
CA PHE A 102 1.53 16.09 7.28
C PHE A 102 0.73 17.36 6.96
N GLU A 103 -0.48 17.24 6.40
CA GLU A 103 -1.35 18.39 6.12
C GLU A 103 -1.63 19.22 7.37
N GLN A 104 -1.92 18.57 8.50
CA GLN A 104 -2.15 19.23 9.78
C GLN A 104 -0.89 19.96 10.27
N LEU A 105 0.28 19.30 10.24
CA LEU A 105 1.54 19.91 10.64
C LEU A 105 1.91 21.11 9.77
N VAL A 106 1.73 21.01 8.45
CA VAL A 106 1.97 22.11 7.53
C VAL A 106 1.02 23.27 7.86
N ARG A 107 -0.28 23.00 8.06
CA ARG A 107 -1.26 24.02 8.46
C ARG A 107 -0.84 24.75 9.73
N GLU A 108 -0.40 24.02 10.75
CA GLU A 108 0.02 24.58 12.05
C GLU A 108 1.34 25.37 11.96
N ARG A 109 2.25 25.00 11.06
CA ARG A 109 3.51 25.74 10.82
C ARG A 109 3.35 26.94 9.88
N VAL A 110 2.37 26.89 8.97
CA VAL A 110 2.19 27.84 7.87
C VAL A 110 1.14 28.91 8.18
N THR A 111 0.44 28.84 9.32
CA THR A 111 -0.31 30.00 9.85
C THR A 111 0.58 31.22 10.18
N GLY A 112 1.90 31.15 9.94
CA GLY A 112 2.81 32.30 9.91
C GLY A 112 3.56 32.53 8.58
N VAL A 113 3.35 31.74 7.51
CA VAL A 113 4.10 31.90 6.24
C VAL A 113 3.13 31.94 5.06
N ARG A 114 3.30 32.94 4.18
CA ARG A 114 2.44 33.13 3.01
C ARG A 114 2.45 31.88 2.10
N PRO A 115 1.31 31.51 1.46
CA PRO A 115 1.13 30.27 0.69
C PRO A 115 2.25 29.90 -0.31
N LEU A 116 2.94 30.88 -0.88
CA LEU A 116 4.02 30.71 -1.88
C LEU A 116 5.25 29.94 -1.36
N ALA A 117 5.47 29.85 -0.04
CA ALA A 117 6.62 29.12 0.51
C ALA A 117 6.39 27.60 0.55
N VAL A 118 5.14 27.16 0.71
CA VAL A 118 4.79 25.72 0.70
C VAL A 118 4.92 25.17 -0.72
N GLU A 119 4.48 25.92 -1.74
CA GLU A 119 4.69 25.53 -3.13
C GLU A 119 6.18 25.36 -3.45
N ARG A 120 7.07 26.22 -2.95
CA ARG A 120 8.52 26.07 -3.12
C ARG A 120 9.11 24.89 -2.34
N ALA A 121 8.65 24.64 -1.12
CA ALA A 121 9.12 23.50 -0.34
C ALA A 121 8.68 22.18 -0.98
N VAL A 122 7.45 22.11 -1.50
CA VAL A 122 6.93 20.96 -2.24
C VAL A 122 7.61 20.84 -3.61
N ALA A 123 7.88 21.95 -4.31
CA ALA A 123 8.69 22.00 -5.54
C ALA A 123 10.12 21.47 -5.34
N GLY A 124 10.76 21.75 -4.20
CA GLY A 124 12.07 21.19 -3.86
C GLY A 124 12.06 19.68 -3.64
N ILE A 125 10.92 19.08 -3.32
CA ILE A 125 10.76 17.61 -3.27
C ILE A 125 10.70 17.03 -4.69
N TYR A 126 10.17 17.79 -5.66
CA TYR A 126 10.22 17.42 -7.09
C TYR A 126 11.63 17.59 -7.71
N GLU A 127 12.52 18.38 -7.11
CA GLU A 127 13.92 18.51 -7.56
C GLU A 127 14.79 17.31 -7.17
N TYR A 128 14.39 16.49 -6.19
CA TYR A 128 15.00 15.19 -5.91
C TYR A 128 14.35 14.12 -6.80
N GLY A 129 14.75 14.13 -8.07
CA GLY A 129 14.11 13.42 -9.18
C GLY A 129 13.82 11.94 -8.95
N PHE A 130 12.57 11.55 -9.25
CA PHE A 130 12.34 10.25 -9.87
C PHE A 130 13.05 10.27 -11.23
N PRO A 131 13.77 9.21 -11.65
CA PRO A 131 14.29 9.16 -13.01
C PRO A 131 13.11 9.33 -13.97
N GLU A 132 13.18 10.33 -14.85
CA GLU A 132 12.20 10.47 -15.92
C GLU A 132 12.17 9.15 -16.70
N PRO A 133 10.98 8.61 -17.03
CA PRO A 133 10.91 7.54 -18.00
C PRO A 133 11.59 8.05 -19.26
N SER A 134 12.63 7.35 -19.70
CA SER A 134 13.40 7.69 -20.89
C SER A 134 12.44 7.97 -22.04
N ARG A 135 12.44 9.21 -22.54
CA ARG A 135 11.64 9.61 -23.70
C ARG A 135 12.02 8.76 -24.90
N GLY A 136 11.07 7.91 -25.29
CA GLY A 136 11.03 7.07 -26.48
C GLY A 136 10.36 5.75 -26.09
N GLU A 137 9.14 5.40 -26.46
CA GLU A 137 8.17 5.88 -27.45
C GLU A 137 6.75 5.49 -26.97
N PRO A 138 5.66 5.95 -27.62
CA PRO A 138 4.30 5.61 -27.24
C PRO A 138 4.04 4.12 -27.51
N TRP A 139 3.12 3.52 -26.76
CA TRP A 139 2.35 2.34 -27.12
C TRP A 139 2.51 1.89 -28.60
N GLU A 140 3.35 0.90 -28.89
CA GLU A 140 3.23 0.09 -30.10
C GLU A 140 2.79 -1.30 -29.65
N ASN A 141 1.47 -1.53 -29.67
CA ASN A 141 0.97 -2.85 -29.97
C ASN A 141 1.14 -3.03 -31.48
N GLU A 142 2.08 -3.84 -31.91
CA GLU A 142 1.87 -4.76 -33.04
C GLU A 142 3.01 -5.78 -33.12
N GLY A 143 2.75 -6.95 -32.52
CA GLY A 143 3.28 -8.19 -33.06
C GLY A 143 2.57 -8.48 -34.39
N ALA A 144 3.16 -8.03 -35.49
CA ALA A 144 3.07 -8.57 -36.84
C ALA A 144 4.33 -8.05 -37.54
N SER A 145 5.26 -8.82 -38.07
CA SER A 145 5.22 -10.14 -38.68
C SER A 145 6.65 -10.52 -39.09
N GLY A 146 6.95 -11.81 -39.11
CA GLY A 146 7.93 -12.48 -39.98
C GLY A 146 9.40 -12.03 -39.95
N HIS A 147 10.27 -12.88 -39.41
CA HIS A 147 11.10 -13.80 -40.21
C HIS A 147 11.63 -14.94 -39.35
#